data_AF-A0A5J6L6I9-F1
#
_entry.id   AF-A0A5J6L6I9-F1
#
_cell.length_a   1.000
_cell.length_b   1.000
_cell.length_c   1.000
_cell.angle_alpha   90.00
_cell.angle_beta   90.00
_cell.angle_gamma   90.00
#
_symmetry.space_group_name_H-M   'P 1'
#
loop_
_entity.id
_entity.type
_entity.pdbx_description
1 polymer ?
#
loop_
_entity_poly.entity_id
_entity_poly.type
_entity_poly.pdbx_seq_one_letter_code
_entity_poly.pdbx_strand_id
1 'polypeptide(L)'
;MGGAPEVNRLPGHLADQSLPSGAPEPVAGVDWTVAERNVRRAGGDPARFSASIAGALRAAGGADDVTALAGIAAWRSGALAYRDDALARIGTLGQDGREGAAAALGLEPGELDEFVERQGTDRFWWPGRASASGYVCAVGGFAGLGGAWVAPPVSGVALSTPGAFAIRAGDEWWRLDADVWGSQLSWLDAEPDDVAQAGPASIVCLPDSYLAWVHVRAAA
;
A
#
# COMPACT_ATOMS: atom_id res chain seq x y z
N MET A 1 -1.31 -1.80 36.53
CA MET A 1 -2.07 -2.28 35.36
C MET A 1 -2.27 -1.10 34.42
N GLY A 2 -1.31 -0.86 33.54
CA GLY A 2 -1.41 0.20 32.54
C GLY A 2 -2.26 -0.33 31.39
N GLY A 3 -3.47 0.18 31.24
CA GLY A 3 -4.26 -0.06 30.04
C GLY A 3 -3.46 0.45 28.85
N ALA A 4 -3.15 -0.43 27.91
CA ALA A 4 -2.68 0.01 26.60
C ALA A 4 -3.74 0.99 26.07
N PRO A 5 -3.36 2.16 25.55
CA PRO A 5 -4.33 3.06 24.93
C PRO A 5 -5.05 2.25 23.86
N GLU A 6 -6.37 2.22 23.92
CA GLU A 6 -7.24 1.64 22.92
C GLU A 6 -7.04 2.46 21.64
N VAL A 7 -6.05 2.08 20.84
CA VAL A 7 -5.78 2.74 19.57
C VAL A 7 -6.90 2.28 18.65
N ASN A 8 -7.97 3.05 18.61
CA ASN A 8 -9.00 2.96 17.59
C ASN A 8 -8.33 3.36 16.25
N ARG A 9 -7.63 2.40 15.63
CA ARG A 9 -6.91 2.64 14.38
C ARG A 9 -7.95 2.77 13.28
N LEU A 10 -7.99 3.91 12.61
CA LEU A 10 -8.73 3.99 11.35
C LEU A 10 -8.08 3.06 10.31
N PRO A 11 -8.81 2.60 9.28
CA PRO A 11 -8.19 1.94 8.14
C PRO A 11 -7.02 2.78 7.60
N GLY A 12 -5.92 2.12 7.25
CA GLY A 12 -4.72 2.80 6.78
C GLY A 12 -3.46 1.97 6.87
N HIS A 13 -2.44 2.41 6.14
CA HIS A 13 -1.13 1.76 6.03
C HIS A 13 -0.13 2.36 7.03
N LEU A 14 0.70 1.51 7.62
CA LEU A 14 1.79 1.91 8.52
C LEU A 14 2.71 2.93 7.84
N ALA A 15 2.98 2.73 6.57
CA ALA A 15 3.95 3.51 5.84
C ALA A 15 3.36 4.86 5.33
N ASP A 16 2.12 5.17 5.73
CA ASP A 16 1.37 6.38 5.35
C ASP A 16 1.13 7.36 6.50
N GLN A 17 1.83 7.21 7.62
CA GLN A 17 1.64 8.03 8.83
C GLN A 17 1.88 9.53 8.61
N SER A 18 2.71 9.90 7.64
CA SER A 18 2.94 11.30 7.27
C SER A 18 1.87 11.78 6.31
N LEU A 19 1.28 12.95 6.62
CA LEU A 19 0.35 13.62 5.73
C LEU A 19 1.07 14.05 4.44
N PRO A 20 0.49 13.79 3.26
CA PRO A 20 1.08 14.22 2.01
C PRO A 20 1.04 15.75 1.89
N SER A 21 2.12 16.35 1.40
CA SER A 21 2.23 17.79 1.18
C SER A 21 3.02 18.08 -0.09
N GLY A 22 2.57 19.08 -0.84
CA GLY A 22 3.17 19.51 -2.10
C GLY A 22 2.29 19.20 -3.31
N ALA A 23 2.55 19.91 -4.39
CA ALA A 23 1.94 19.71 -5.70
C ALA A 23 3.04 19.75 -6.77
N PRO A 24 2.93 18.95 -7.84
CA PRO A 24 3.92 18.96 -8.90
C PRO A 24 3.90 20.28 -9.65
N GLU A 25 5.07 20.75 -10.06
CA GLU A 25 5.17 21.84 -11.00
C GLU A 25 4.63 21.42 -12.38
N PRO A 26 4.15 22.37 -13.21
CA PRO A 26 3.71 22.05 -14.57
C PRO A 26 4.85 21.46 -15.41
N VAL A 27 4.59 20.31 -16.04
CA VAL A 27 5.49 19.68 -17.01
C VAL A 27 4.83 19.70 -18.38
N ALA A 28 5.55 20.13 -19.42
CA ALA A 28 5.01 20.23 -20.76
C ALA A 28 4.48 18.86 -21.25
N GLY A 29 3.25 18.83 -21.74
CA GLY A 29 2.60 17.61 -22.24
C GLY A 29 2.04 16.68 -21.15
N VAL A 30 2.10 17.06 -19.86
CA VAL A 30 1.55 16.28 -18.76
C VAL A 30 0.31 16.97 -18.18
N ASP A 31 -0.80 16.25 -18.09
CA ASP A 31 -2.01 16.67 -17.38
C ASP A 31 -2.11 15.97 -16.02
N TRP A 32 -1.71 16.69 -14.97
CA TRP A 32 -1.74 16.17 -13.60
C TRP A 32 -3.16 15.89 -13.09
N THR A 33 -4.18 16.60 -13.59
CA THR A 33 -5.58 16.36 -13.19
C THR A 33 -6.07 15.02 -13.73
N VAL A 34 -5.67 14.66 -14.95
CA VAL A 34 -5.95 13.35 -15.53
C VAL A 34 -5.18 12.25 -14.80
N ALA A 35 -3.91 12.48 -14.47
CA ALA A 35 -3.10 11.52 -13.72
C ALA A 35 -3.71 11.22 -12.33
N GLU A 36 -4.05 12.25 -11.56
CA GLU A 36 -4.73 12.13 -10.26
C GLU A 36 -6.06 11.34 -10.35
N ARG A 37 -6.85 11.59 -11.40
CA ARG A 37 -8.10 10.86 -11.63
C ARG A 37 -7.86 9.38 -11.89
N ASN A 38 -6.82 9.06 -12.67
CA ASN A 38 -6.46 7.68 -12.97
C ASN A 38 -5.94 6.95 -11.73
N VAL A 39 -5.14 7.63 -10.90
CA VAL A 39 -4.70 7.11 -9.59
C VAL A 39 -5.90 6.79 -8.71
N ARG A 40 -6.86 7.71 -8.57
CA ARG A 40 -8.09 7.49 -7.79
C ARG A 40 -8.87 6.27 -8.29
N ARG A 41 -9.01 6.12 -9.61
CA ARG A 41 -9.70 4.96 -10.22
C ARG A 41 -8.97 3.64 -9.97
N ALA A 42 -7.65 3.68 -9.85
CA ALA A 42 -6.82 2.54 -9.52
C ALA A 42 -6.72 2.26 -8.00
N GLY A 43 -7.48 3.00 -7.17
CA GLY A 43 -7.53 2.81 -5.71
C GLY A 43 -6.48 3.60 -4.92
N GLY A 44 -5.65 4.42 -5.57
CA GLY A 44 -4.67 5.25 -4.88
C GLY A 44 -5.20 6.59 -4.38
N ASP A 45 -4.49 7.21 -3.44
CA ASP A 45 -4.75 8.54 -2.90
C ASP A 45 -4.15 9.65 -3.80
N PRO A 46 -4.98 10.50 -4.45
CA PRO A 46 -4.48 11.57 -5.31
C PRO A 46 -3.63 12.61 -4.61
N ALA A 47 -3.90 12.94 -3.34
CA ALA A 47 -3.11 13.92 -2.61
C ALA A 47 -1.70 13.36 -2.34
N ARG A 48 -1.62 12.07 -2.02
CA ARG A 48 -0.35 11.36 -1.85
C ARG A 48 0.41 11.22 -3.16
N PHE A 49 -0.28 10.89 -4.25
CA PHE A 49 0.31 10.89 -5.58
C PHE A 49 0.95 12.24 -5.88
N SER A 50 0.20 13.35 -5.75
CA SER A 50 0.68 14.70 -6.07
C SER A 50 1.87 15.12 -5.21
N ALA A 51 1.86 14.81 -3.91
CA ALA A 51 3.00 15.04 -3.04
C ALA A 51 4.23 14.20 -3.46
N SER A 52 4.04 12.91 -3.75
CA SER A 52 5.11 12.00 -4.15
C SER A 52 5.75 12.41 -5.47
N ILE A 53 4.96 12.73 -6.52
CA ILE A 53 5.53 13.15 -7.81
C ILE A 53 6.20 14.53 -7.71
N ALA A 54 5.71 15.43 -6.85
CA ALA A 54 6.37 16.70 -6.60
C ALA A 54 7.74 16.54 -5.93
N GLY A 55 7.84 15.62 -4.96
CA GLY A 55 9.12 15.24 -4.34
C GLY A 55 10.07 14.61 -5.35
N ALA A 56 9.56 13.69 -6.17
CA ALA A 56 10.31 12.97 -7.18
C ALA A 56 10.95 13.90 -8.22
N LEU A 57 10.16 14.78 -8.84
CA LEU A 57 10.65 15.70 -9.87
C LEU A 57 11.68 16.69 -9.33
N ARG A 58 11.51 17.13 -8.07
CA ARG A 58 12.49 18.01 -7.41
C ARG A 58 13.83 17.29 -7.20
N ALA A 59 13.79 16.05 -6.73
CA ALA A 59 14.99 15.26 -6.48
C ALA A 59 15.70 14.86 -7.78
N ALA A 60 14.94 14.50 -8.82
CA ALA A 60 15.51 14.17 -10.13
C ALA A 60 16.06 15.39 -10.91
N GLY A 61 15.81 16.62 -10.44
CA GLY A 61 16.30 17.84 -11.09
C GLY A 61 15.73 18.11 -12.49
N GLY A 62 14.67 17.40 -12.90
CA GLY A 62 14.14 17.47 -14.26
C GLY A 62 12.95 16.55 -14.52
N ALA A 63 12.48 16.55 -15.77
CA ALA A 63 11.29 15.83 -16.22
C ALA A 63 11.60 14.66 -17.18
N ASP A 64 12.87 14.31 -17.37
CA ASP A 64 13.28 13.29 -18.34
C ASP A 64 12.64 11.91 -18.03
N ASP A 65 12.53 11.57 -16.74
CA ASP A 65 11.93 10.33 -16.26
C ASP A 65 10.48 10.49 -15.77
N VAL A 66 9.78 11.56 -16.16
CA VAL A 66 8.47 11.94 -15.58
C VAL A 66 7.44 10.81 -15.61
N THR A 67 7.37 10.03 -16.70
CA THR A 67 6.42 8.91 -16.81
C THR A 67 6.77 7.79 -15.83
N ALA A 68 8.06 7.49 -15.65
CA ALA A 68 8.49 6.46 -14.71
C ALA A 68 8.24 6.89 -13.26
N LEU A 69 8.60 8.13 -12.92
CA LEU A 69 8.36 8.71 -11.61
C LEU A 69 6.87 8.80 -11.29
N ALA A 70 6.01 9.11 -12.27
CA ALA A 70 4.57 9.11 -12.09
C ALA A 70 4.01 7.71 -11.79
N GLY A 71 4.52 6.67 -12.46
CA GLY A 71 4.14 5.28 -12.16
C GLY A 71 4.56 4.86 -10.74
N ILE A 72 5.77 5.23 -10.32
CA ILE A 72 6.27 4.97 -8.96
C ILE A 72 5.44 5.73 -7.91
N ALA A 73 5.14 7.01 -8.16
CA ALA A 73 4.28 7.81 -7.29
C ALA A 73 2.84 7.26 -7.23
N ALA A 74 2.31 6.73 -8.34
CA ALA A 74 1.01 6.09 -8.36
C ALA A 74 1.00 4.83 -7.48
N TRP A 75 2.02 3.97 -7.59
CA TRP A 75 2.16 2.83 -6.70
C TRP A 75 2.28 3.26 -5.23
N ARG A 76 3.15 4.25 -4.93
CA ARG A 76 3.31 4.81 -3.58
C ARG A 76 2.00 5.33 -2.99
N SER A 77 1.10 5.82 -3.83
CA SER A 77 -0.21 6.31 -3.41
C SER A 77 -1.23 5.21 -3.12
N GLY A 78 -0.87 3.93 -3.32
CA GLY A 78 -1.73 2.77 -3.05
C GLY A 78 -2.36 2.14 -4.29
N ALA A 79 -2.02 2.60 -5.51
CA ALA A 79 -2.53 2.00 -6.74
C ALA A 79 -1.80 0.68 -7.05
N LEU A 80 -2.29 -0.44 -6.51
CA LEU A 80 -1.65 -1.76 -6.55
C LEU A 80 -1.24 -2.24 -7.95
N ALA A 81 -2.03 -1.91 -8.96
CA ALA A 81 -1.78 -2.31 -10.35
C ALA A 81 -0.45 -1.76 -10.92
N TYR A 82 0.11 -0.72 -10.32
CA TYR A 82 1.37 -0.11 -10.76
C TYR A 82 2.62 -0.76 -10.17
N ARG A 83 2.49 -1.64 -9.17
CA ARG A 83 3.63 -2.17 -8.42
C ARG A 83 4.72 -2.77 -9.31
N ASP A 84 4.34 -3.71 -10.17
CA ASP A 84 5.33 -4.48 -10.93
C ASP A 84 6.00 -3.63 -12.03
N ASP A 85 5.24 -2.75 -12.69
CA ASP A 85 5.78 -1.77 -13.64
C ASP A 85 6.70 -0.74 -12.93
N ALA A 86 6.32 -0.27 -11.74
CA ALA A 86 7.14 0.65 -10.94
C ALA A 86 8.49 0.01 -10.56
N LEU A 87 8.47 -1.23 -10.03
CA LEU A 87 9.69 -1.97 -9.69
C LEU A 87 10.59 -2.21 -10.92
N ALA A 88 10.01 -2.58 -12.05
CA ALA A 88 10.75 -2.77 -13.29
C ALA A 88 11.40 -1.47 -13.77
N ARG A 89 10.68 -0.34 -13.71
CA ARG A 89 11.20 0.97 -14.12
C ARG A 89 12.33 1.45 -13.23
N ILE A 90 12.25 1.26 -11.92
CA ILE A 90 13.33 1.62 -10.99
C ILE A 90 14.65 0.96 -11.40
N GLY A 91 14.61 -0.29 -11.90
CA GLY A 91 15.78 -1.00 -12.40
C GLY A 91 16.42 -0.44 -13.68
N THR A 92 15.77 0.50 -14.36
CA THR A 92 16.23 1.10 -15.64
C THR A 92 16.64 2.56 -15.52
N LEU A 93 16.36 3.22 -14.40
CA LEU A 93 16.61 4.64 -14.20
C LEU A 93 18.12 4.95 -14.08
N GLY A 94 18.51 6.10 -14.62
CA GLY A 94 19.82 6.72 -14.35
C GLY A 94 19.90 7.26 -12.91
N GLN A 95 21.04 7.84 -12.53
CA GLN A 95 21.26 8.32 -11.17
C GLN A 95 20.20 9.32 -10.71
N ASP A 96 19.94 10.38 -11.48
CA ASP A 96 18.98 11.43 -11.12
C ASP A 96 17.55 10.86 -11.00
N GLY A 97 17.15 9.99 -11.94
CA GLY A 97 15.87 9.29 -11.87
C GLY A 97 15.74 8.40 -10.63
N ARG A 98 16.82 7.76 -10.19
CA ARG A 98 16.85 6.95 -8.96
C ARG A 98 16.71 7.81 -7.70
N GLU A 99 17.33 9.00 -7.67
CA GLU A 99 17.09 9.98 -6.61
C GLU A 99 15.60 10.40 -6.56
N GLY A 100 15.01 10.64 -7.73
CA GLY A 100 13.58 10.87 -7.89
C GLY A 100 12.71 9.70 -7.40
N ALA A 101 13.08 8.46 -7.69
CA ALA A 101 12.36 7.27 -7.27
C ALA A 101 12.39 7.07 -5.74
N ALA A 102 13.55 7.27 -5.11
CA ALA A 102 13.68 7.23 -3.65
C ALA A 102 12.78 8.30 -3.01
N ALA A 103 12.84 9.54 -3.50
CA ALA A 103 11.99 10.62 -3.03
C ALA A 103 10.49 10.35 -3.25
N ALA A 104 10.11 9.76 -4.39
CA ALA A 104 8.73 9.36 -4.68
C ALA A 104 8.20 8.39 -3.62
N LEU A 105 9.02 7.41 -3.23
CA LEU A 105 8.68 6.36 -2.27
C LEU A 105 8.76 6.82 -0.79
N GLY A 106 9.33 8.01 -0.54
CA GLY A 106 9.59 8.51 0.81
C GLY A 106 10.74 7.79 1.51
N LEU A 107 11.75 7.39 0.72
CA LEU A 107 12.98 6.74 1.17
C LEU A 107 14.15 7.71 1.09
N GLU A 108 15.17 7.48 1.92
CA GLU A 108 16.47 8.11 1.72
C GLU A 108 17.15 7.53 0.46
N PRO A 109 17.98 8.29 -0.28
CA PRO A 109 18.60 7.82 -1.52
C PRO A 109 19.39 6.51 -1.38
N GLY A 110 19.99 6.26 -0.20
CA GLY A 110 20.74 5.04 0.09
C GLY A 110 19.88 3.80 0.40
N GLU A 111 18.57 3.95 0.58
CA GLU A 111 17.65 2.86 0.97
C GLU A 111 16.95 2.22 -0.23
N LEU A 112 17.04 2.82 -1.42
CA LEU A 112 16.30 2.38 -2.60
C LEU A 112 16.66 0.95 -3.03
N ASP A 113 17.94 0.59 -3.03
CA ASP A 113 18.39 -0.74 -3.46
C ASP A 113 17.92 -1.84 -2.51
N GLU A 114 18.05 -1.63 -1.20
CA GLU A 114 17.52 -2.59 -0.22
C GLU A 114 16.01 -2.71 -0.36
N PHE A 115 15.30 -1.59 -0.52
CA PHE A 115 13.84 -1.63 -0.70
C PHE A 115 13.45 -2.46 -1.92
N VAL A 116 14.08 -2.26 -3.08
CA VAL A 116 13.78 -3.02 -4.31
C VAL A 116 14.12 -4.50 -4.13
N GLU A 117 15.27 -4.83 -3.56
CA GLU A 117 15.67 -6.22 -3.30
C GLU A 117 14.65 -6.92 -2.40
N ARG A 118 14.28 -6.29 -1.29
CA ARG A 118 13.33 -6.84 -0.31
C ARG A 118 11.94 -7.00 -0.90
N GLN A 119 11.49 -6.04 -1.70
CA GLN A 119 10.22 -6.11 -2.42
C GLN A 119 10.13 -7.31 -3.38
N GLY A 120 11.25 -7.86 -3.84
CA GLY A 120 11.27 -9.09 -4.63
C GLY A 120 10.78 -10.33 -3.88
N THR A 121 10.90 -10.36 -2.55
CA THR A 121 10.53 -11.52 -1.71
C THR A 121 9.42 -11.23 -0.70
N ASP A 122 9.26 -9.96 -0.34
CA ASP A 122 8.34 -9.49 0.68
C ASP A 122 7.69 -8.19 0.21
N ARG A 123 6.50 -8.33 -0.38
CA ARG A 123 5.74 -7.18 -0.90
C ARG A 123 5.28 -6.19 0.17
N PHE A 124 5.30 -6.61 1.43
CA PHE A 124 4.91 -5.78 2.57
C PHE A 124 6.13 -5.12 3.22
N TRP A 125 7.33 -5.29 2.65
CA TRP A 125 8.56 -4.77 3.25
C TRP A 125 8.58 -3.24 3.30
N TRP A 126 8.90 -2.74 4.48
CA TRP A 126 9.07 -1.33 4.79
C TRP A 126 10.09 -1.20 5.94
N PRO A 127 11.06 -0.26 5.89
CA PRO A 127 12.05 -0.10 6.96
C PRO A 127 11.41 0.08 8.35
N GLY A 128 10.30 0.83 8.43
CA GLY A 128 9.59 1.08 9.69
C GLY A 128 8.78 -0.10 10.24
N ARG A 129 8.64 -1.21 9.49
CA ARG A 129 7.74 -2.32 9.88
C ARG A 129 8.23 -3.09 11.11
N ALA A 130 9.54 -3.26 11.27
CA ALA A 130 10.11 -3.97 12.41
C ALA A 130 9.72 -3.30 13.74
N SER A 131 9.76 -1.97 13.78
CA SER A 131 9.35 -1.16 14.93
C SER A 131 7.84 -1.24 15.23
N ALA A 132 7.03 -1.68 14.26
CA ALA A 132 5.59 -1.87 14.40
C ALA A 132 5.22 -3.35 14.69
N SER A 133 6.18 -4.17 15.12
CA SER A 133 5.99 -5.59 15.43
C SER A 133 5.43 -6.42 14.27
N GLY A 134 5.62 -5.99 13.01
CA GLY A 134 5.08 -6.71 11.85
C GLY A 134 3.74 -6.20 11.34
N TYR A 135 3.10 -5.24 12.00
CA TYR A 135 1.89 -4.58 11.50
C TYR A 135 2.16 -3.88 10.15
N VAL A 136 1.26 -4.05 9.19
CA VAL A 136 1.34 -3.41 7.86
C VAL A 136 0.21 -2.42 7.67
N CYS A 137 -1.04 -2.88 7.72
CA CYS A 137 -2.20 -2.03 7.53
C CYS A 137 -3.43 -2.58 8.26
N ALA A 138 -4.40 -1.69 8.46
CA ALA A 138 -5.75 -2.04 8.88
C ALA A 138 -6.70 -1.73 7.72
N VAL A 139 -7.61 -2.65 7.41
CA VAL A 139 -8.62 -2.50 6.35
C VAL A 139 -10.02 -2.74 6.90
N GLY A 140 -11.03 -2.34 6.11
CA GLY A 140 -12.44 -2.53 6.43
C GLY A 140 -13.09 -1.24 6.92
N GLY A 141 -13.84 -1.36 8.01
CA GLY A 141 -14.66 -0.32 8.60
C GLY A 141 -16.14 -0.71 8.59
N PHE A 142 -16.91 -0.08 9.49
CA PHE A 142 -18.35 -0.30 9.54
C PHE A 142 -19.03 0.33 8.34
N ALA A 143 -19.89 -0.43 7.64
CA ALA A 143 -20.61 0.01 6.45
C ALA A 143 -21.48 1.25 6.71
N GLY A 144 -22.06 1.38 7.92
CA GLY A 144 -22.80 2.59 8.31
C GLY A 144 -21.97 3.88 8.37
N LEU A 145 -20.64 3.77 8.34
CA LEU A 145 -19.68 4.88 8.27
C LEU A 145 -18.88 4.89 6.95
N GLY A 146 -19.35 4.17 5.93
CA GLY A 146 -18.69 4.08 4.62
C GLY A 146 -17.58 3.02 4.53
N GLY A 147 -17.46 2.14 5.53
CA GLY A 147 -16.59 0.97 5.47
C GLY A 147 -17.18 -0.20 4.71
N ALA A 148 -16.51 -1.35 4.75
CA ALA A 148 -16.90 -2.51 3.96
C ALA A 148 -17.94 -3.41 4.63
N TRP A 149 -18.04 -3.44 5.97
CA TRP A 149 -18.72 -4.56 6.64
C TRP A 149 -19.94 -4.14 7.44
N VAL A 150 -21.00 -4.94 7.33
CA VAL A 150 -22.21 -4.85 8.16
C VAL A 150 -22.07 -5.65 9.47
N ALA A 151 -21.14 -6.59 9.52
CA ALA A 151 -20.77 -7.37 10.70
C ALA A 151 -19.24 -7.38 10.87
N PRO A 152 -18.70 -7.50 12.10
CA PRO A 152 -17.26 -7.66 12.31
C PRO A 152 -16.68 -8.86 11.55
N PRO A 153 -15.40 -8.80 11.13
CA PRO A 153 -14.74 -9.90 10.49
C PRO A 153 -14.42 -10.95 11.56
N VAL A 154 -14.66 -12.21 11.26
CA VAL A 154 -14.53 -13.30 12.24
C VAL A 154 -13.36 -14.22 11.95
N SER A 155 -12.93 -14.28 10.69
CA SER A 155 -11.79 -15.07 10.27
C SER A 155 -11.20 -14.52 8.98
N GLY A 156 -9.95 -14.88 8.72
CA GLY A 156 -9.40 -14.73 7.39
C GLY A 156 -8.20 -15.63 7.16
N VAL A 157 -7.93 -15.87 5.88
CA VAL A 157 -6.92 -16.82 5.42
C VAL A 157 -6.14 -16.22 4.26
N ALA A 158 -4.88 -16.61 4.11
CA ALA A 158 -4.09 -16.23 2.94
C ALA A 158 -4.56 -17.01 1.70
N LEU A 159 -4.60 -16.35 0.55
CA LEU A 159 -4.93 -16.97 -0.73
C LEU A 159 -3.65 -17.29 -1.51
N SER A 160 -3.81 -18.11 -2.55
CA SER A 160 -2.72 -18.53 -3.45
C SER A 160 -2.00 -17.37 -4.13
N THR A 161 -2.71 -16.26 -4.36
CA THR A 161 -2.14 -15.03 -4.93
C THR A 161 -1.31 -14.29 -3.88
N PRO A 162 -0.04 -13.93 -4.14
CA PRO A 162 0.78 -13.19 -3.17
C PRO A 162 0.11 -11.90 -2.70
N GLY A 163 0.03 -11.73 -1.38
CA GLY A 163 -0.61 -10.57 -0.73
C GLY A 163 -2.12 -10.51 -0.85
N ALA A 164 -2.76 -11.60 -1.28
CA ALA A 164 -4.20 -11.74 -1.24
C ALA A 164 -4.64 -12.52 0.00
N PHE A 165 -5.75 -12.09 0.59
CA PHE A 165 -6.39 -12.75 1.72
C PHE A 165 -7.88 -12.84 1.47
N ALA A 166 -8.51 -13.85 2.02
CA ALA A 166 -9.96 -13.87 2.18
C ALA A 166 -10.34 -13.57 3.62
N ILE A 167 -11.42 -12.84 3.80
CA ILE A 167 -11.94 -12.39 5.07
C ILE A 167 -13.42 -12.74 5.11
N ARG A 168 -13.84 -13.42 6.18
CA ARG A 168 -15.26 -13.67 6.44
C ARG A 168 -15.79 -12.61 7.40
N ALA A 169 -16.85 -11.92 7.01
CA ALA A 169 -17.56 -10.95 7.82
C ALA A 169 -19.05 -11.28 7.80
N GLY A 170 -19.59 -11.75 8.93
CA GLY A 170 -20.92 -12.36 8.96
C GLY A 170 -21.01 -13.58 8.04
N ASP A 171 -21.95 -13.53 7.10
CA ASP A 171 -22.18 -14.58 6.09
C ASP A 171 -21.53 -14.26 4.74
N GLU A 172 -20.78 -13.16 4.64
CA GLU A 172 -20.13 -12.70 3.41
C GLU A 172 -18.64 -13.03 3.40
N TRP A 173 -18.13 -13.30 2.21
CA TRP A 173 -16.70 -13.43 1.95
C TRP A 173 -16.19 -12.23 1.16
N TRP A 174 -15.00 -11.78 1.53
CA TRP A 174 -14.33 -10.64 0.93
C TRP A 174 -12.90 -11.04 0.57
N ARG A 175 -12.43 -10.61 -0.59
CA ARG A 175 -11.03 -10.66 -0.99
C ARG A 175 -10.37 -9.34 -0.66
N LEU A 176 -9.21 -9.42 -0.02
CA LEU A 176 -8.28 -8.33 0.18
C LEU A 176 -7.06 -8.58 -0.70
N ASP A 177 -6.74 -7.67 -1.62
CA ASP A 177 -5.43 -7.59 -2.24
C ASP A 177 -4.67 -6.43 -1.58
N ALA A 178 -3.43 -6.67 -1.12
CA ALA A 178 -2.64 -5.63 -0.45
C ALA A 178 -1.13 -5.76 -0.69
N ASP A 179 -0.43 -4.64 -0.51
CA ASP A 179 1.01 -4.56 -0.37
C ASP A 179 1.39 -3.51 0.71
N VAL A 180 2.64 -3.05 0.71
CA VAL A 180 3.12 -2.02 1.63
C VAL A 180 2.34 -0.70 1.54
N TRP A 181 1.82 -0.31 0.38
CA TRP A 181 1.21 1.00 0.09
C TRP A 181 -0.30 0.96 -0.09
N GLY A 182 -0.81 -0.10 -0.71
CA GLY A 182 -2.19 -0.18 -1.15
C GLY A 182 -2.94 -1.35 -0.55
N SER A 183 -4.25 -1.17 -0.45
CA SER A 183 -5.17 -2.25 -0.14
C SER A 183 -6.47 -2.07 -0.92
N GLN A 184 -7.05 -3.18 -1.39
CA GLN A 184 -8.31 -3.19 -2.09
C GLN A 184 -9.16 -4.34 -1.57
N LEU A 185 -10.39 -4.01 -1.15
CA LEU A 185 -11.41 -4.99 -0.80
C LEU A 185 -12.38 -5.18 -1.96
N SER A 186 -12.66 -6.43 -2.28
CA SER A 186 -13.70 -6.84 -3.22
C SER A 186 -14.54 -7.96 -2.61
N TRP A 187 -15.80 -8.00 -2.98
CA TRP A 187 -16.70 -9.04 -2.51
C TRP A 187 -16.45 -10.36 -3.26
N LEU A 188 -16.66 -11.49 -2.59
CA LEU A 188 -16.59 -12.84 -3.14
C LEU A 188 -17.97 -13.50 -3.06
N ASP A 189 -18.40 -14.11 -4.17
CA ASP A 189 -19.67 -14.85 -4.25
C ASP A 189 -19.74 -16.08 -3.33
N ALA A 190 -18.59 -16.65 -2.97
CA ALA A 190 -18.47 -17.87 -2.19
C ALA A 190 -17.20 -17.90 -1.34
N GLU A 191 -17.11 -18.91 -0.47
CA GLU A 191 -15.88 -19.25 0.23
C GLU A 191 -14.77 -19.57 -0.79
N PRO A 192 -13.54 -19.05 -0.60
CA PRO A 192 -12.44 -19.34 -1.50
C PRO A 192 -11.95 -20.79 -1.36
N ASP A 193 -11.74 -21.45 -2.50
CA ASP A 193 -11.15 -22.79 -2.55
C ASP A 193 -9.61 -22.75 -2.65
N ASP A 194 -9.02 -21.59 -2.95
CA ASP A 194 -7.59 -21.41 -3.26
C ASP A 194 -6.75 -20.93 -2.06
N VAL A 195 -6.97 -21.54 -0.90
CA VAL A 195 -6.25 -21.20 0.33
C VAL A 195 -4.77 -21.60 0.24
N ALA A 196 -3.88 -20.65 0.53
CA ALA A 196 -2.43 -20.88 0.53
C ALA A 196 -1.96 -21.60 1.81
N GLN A 197 -0.77 -22.22 1.72
CA GLN A 197 -0.04 -22.65 2.90
C GLN A 197 0.35 -21.43 3.76
N ALA A 198 0.46 -21.65 5.08
CA ALA A 198 0.75 -20.59 6.03
C ALA A 198 2.10 -19.90 5.72
N GLY A 199 2.03 -18.69 5.17
CA GLY A 199 3.18 -17.83 4.90
C GLY A 199 3.53 -16.90 6.08
N PRO A 200 4.53 -16.02 5.90
CA PRO A 200 4.91 -15.04 6.93
C PRO A 200 3.84 -13.97 7.14
N ALA A 201 3.08 -13.63 6.09
CA ALA A 201 1.97 -12.68 6.16
C ALA A 201 0.66 -13.38 6.53
N SER A 202 -0.12 -12.75 7.39
CA SER A 202 -1.42 -13.23 7.88
C SER A 202 -2.39 -12.08 8.06
N ILE A 203 -3.68 -12.38 8.05
CA ILE A 203 -4.74 -11.45 8.42
C ILE A 203 -5.20 -11.73 9.86
N VAL A 204 -5.31 -10.68 10.66
CA VAL A 204 -5.78 -10.75 12.05
C VAL A 204 -7.14 -10.06 12.13
N CYS A 205 -8.16 -10.80 12.50
CA CYS A 205 -9.52 -10.29 12.73
C CYS A 205 -9.74 -10.11 14.23
N LEU A 206 -10.24 -8.95 14.62
CA LEU A 206 -10.57 -8.65 16.02
C LEU A 206 -12.10 -8.70 16.17
N PRO A 207 -12.66 -9.59 17.00
CA PRO A 207 -14.12 -9.83 17.06
C PRO A 207 -14.97 -8.59 17.36
N ASP A 208 -14.41 -7.64 18.11
CA ASP A 208 -15.10 -6.42 18.54
C ASP A 208 -14.72 -5.19 17.67
N SER A 209 -14.06 -5.42 16.53
CA SER A 209 -13.62 -4.37 15.63
C SER A 209 -14.19 -4.58 14.24
N TYR A 210 -14.57 -3.48 13.59
CA TYR A 210 -14.78 -3.49 12.14
C TYR A 210 -13.45 -3.30 11.39
N LEU A 211 -12.35 -3.88 11.89
CA LEU A 211 -11.06 -3.90 11.19
C LEU A 211 -10.44 -5.30 11.12
N ALA A 212 -9.60 -5.46 10.09
CA ALA A 212 -8.79 -6.65 9.85
C ALA A 212 -7.40 -6.16 9.51
N TRP A 213 -6.39 -6.74 10.15
CA TRP A 213 -5.02 -6.25 10.08
C TRP A 213 -4.15 -7.19 9.29
N VAL A 214 -3.41 -6.65 8.32
CA VAL A 214 -2.32 -7.39 7.69
C VAL A 214 -1.12 -7.33 8.62
N HIS A 215 -0.58 -8.50 8.94
CA HIS A 215 0.55 -8.67 9.84
C HIS A 215 1.57 -9.62 9.23
N VAL A 216 2.85 -9.26 9.28
CA VAL A 216 3.96 -10.08 8.80
C VAL A 216 4.80 -10.51 9.99
N ARG A 217 4.93 -11.83 10.20
CA ARG A 217 5.80 -12.38 11.24
C ARG A 217 7.25 -11.98 10.97
N ALA A 218 7.99 -11.64 12.03
CA ALA A 218 9.43 -11.46 11.93
C ALA A 218 10.08 -12.76 11.43
N ALA A 219 11.10 -12.64 10.57
CA ALA A 219 11.94 -13.78 10.22
C ALA A 219 12.60 -14.29 11.51
N ALA A 220 12.51 -15.61 11.74
CA ALA A 220 13.11 -16.30 12.88
C ALA A 220 14.64 -16.35 12.78
#